data_AF-A0A952TR65-F1
#
_entry.id   AF-A0A952TR65-F1
#
_cell.length_a   1.000
_cell.length_b   1.000
_cell.length_c   1.000
_cell.angle_alpha   90.00
_cell.angle_beta   90.00
_cell.angle_gamma   90.00
#
_symmetry.space_group_name_H-M   'P 1'
#
loop_
_entity.id
_entity.type
_entity.pdbx_description
1 polymer ?
#
loop_
_entity_poly.entity_id
_entity_poly.type
_entity_poly.pdbx_seq_one_letter_code
_entity_poly.pdbx_strand_id
1 'polypeptide(L)'
;MTLRAAYFLTLKRVGVALFVWFIVTQIFDQWILRATHAAMMGDTGVQARVWSLAALSFVSSLLTPIVATLMVLAGWHQRPESPHFHVGDVSDGARPFPPPATDRTTLGFIRDHGGDLIREQLRAFGSIMMWSLLLIVPGIVRLFELAFLPWVVCFDAEYQKGRRDALKESRRVFYRVWPRLLGLLILFWVIFPLTLTSLDERRSYFDSPLTAIGLTGVDVLLFILLQWLLLKLWERAHGTQLQVDGH
;
A
#
# COMPACT_ATOMS: atom_id res chain seq x y z
N MET A 1 -12.62 19.87 -6.08
CA MET A 1 -11.79 19.23 -7.14
C MET A 1 -12.45 17.93 -7.61
N THR A 2 -12.53 17.67 -8.93
CA THR A 2 -13.17 16.46 -9.48
C THR A 2 -12.29 15.20 -9.32
N LEU A 3 -12.90 14.02 -9.27
CA LEU A 3 -12.26 12.69 -9.15
C LEU A 3 -11.06 12.52 -10.10
N ARG A 4 -11.17 13.09 -11.30
CA ARG A 4 -10.16 13.03 -12.36
C ARG A 4 -8.90 13.83 -12.01
N ALA A 5 -9.04 15.08 -11.57
CA ALA A 5 -7.90 15.97 -11.39
C ALA A 5 -6.93 15.49 -10.29
N ALA A 6 -7.47 14.94 -9.20
CA ALA A 6 -6.69 14.32 -8.15
C ALA A 6 -5.88 13.13 -8.70
N TYR A 7 -6.54 12.16 -9.33
CA TYR A 7 -5.87 10.98 -9.88
C TYR A 7 -4.74 11.35 -10.85
N PHE A 8 -5.01 12.24 -11.81
CA PHE A 8 -4.02 12.70 -12.79
C PHE A 8 -2.82 13.38 -12.16
N LEU A 9 -3.02 14.16 -11.09
CA LEU A 9 -1.91 14.83 -10.41
C LEU A 9 -0.98 13.84 -9.71
N THR A 10 -1.54 12.81 -9.05
CA THR A 10 -0.73 11.75 -8.43
C THR A 10 0.00 10.95 -9.50
N LEU A 11 -0.69 10.57 -10.58
CA LEU A 11 -0.10 9.88 -11.72
C LEU A 11 1.06 10.68 -12.33
N LYS A 12 0.89 11.99 -12.54
CA LYS A 12 1.95 12.85 -13.08
C LYS A 12 3.19 12.91 -12.18
N ARG A 13 3.02 12.87 -10.86
CA ARG A 13 4.12 13.04 -9.89
C ARG A 13 4.88 11.75 -9.62
N VAL A 14 4.17 10.65 -9.42
CA VAL A 14 4.77 9.39 -8.95
C VAL A 14 4.54 8.24 -9.92
N GLY A 15 3.76 8.41 -10.98
CA GLY A 15 3.44 7.35 -11.94
C GLY A 15 4.66 6.75 -12.61
N VAL A 16 5.61 7.57 -13.06
CA VAL A 16 6.86 7.06 -13.68
C VAL A 16 7.70 6.29 -12.67
N ALA A 17 7.86 6.82 -11.44
CA ALA A 17 8.62 6.16 -10.39
C ALA A 17 7.98 4.81 -9.98
N LEU A 18 6.66 4.78 -9.84
CA LEU A 18 5.89 3.56 -9.57
C LEU A 18 5.99 2.56 -10.72
N PHE A 19 5.93 3.02 -11.96
CA PHE A 19 6.06 2.18 -13.14
C PHE A 19 7.43 1.51 -13.22
N VAL A 20 8.49 2.27 -13.01
CA VAL A 20 9.86 1.71 -12.93
C VAL A 20 9.97 0.76 -11.74
N TRP A 21 9.43 1.12 -10.58
CA TRP A 21 9.43 0.26 -9.40
C TRP A 21 8.77 -1.09 -9.69
N PHE A 22 7.57 -1.08 -10.27
CA PHE A 22 6.83 -2.31 -10.60
C PHE A 22 7.58 -3.16 -11.62
N ILE A 23 8.15 -2.56 -12.68
CA ILE A 23 8.98 -3.29 -13.66
C ILE A 23 10.15 -3.99 -12.95
N VAL A 24 10.91 -3.24 -12.13
CA VAL A 24 12.07 -3.78 -11.42
C VAL A 24 11.67 -4.92 -10.51
N THR A 25 10.60 -4.75 -9.72
CA THR A 25 10.12 -5.80 -8.80
C THR A 25 9.61 -7.03 -9.55
N GLN A 26 8.89 -6.85 -10.66
CA GLN A 26 8.37 -7.98 -11.45
C GLN A 26 9.49 -8.76 -12.15
N ILE A 27 10.48 -8.07 -12.73
CA ILE A 27 11.67 -8.72 -13.29
C ILE A 27 12.42 -9.49 -12.19
N PHE A 28 12.58 -8.89 -11.02
CA PHE A 28 13.24 -9.51 -9.89
C PHE A 28 12.49 -10.75 -9.39
N ASP A 29 11.17 -10.69 -9.26
CA ASP A 29 10.35 -11.83 -8.85
C ASP A 29 10.41 -12.98 -9.88
N GLN A 30 10.32 -12.68 -11.18
CA GLN A 30 10.47 -13.69 -12.24
C GLN A 30 11.88 -14.29 -12.26
N TRP A 31 12.90 -13.50 -11.97
CA TRP A 31 14.27 -13.99 -11.82
C TRP A 31 14.41 -14.93 -10.61
N ILE A 32 13.87 -14.58 -9.44
CA ILE A 32 13.87 -15.45 -8.26
C ILE A 32 13.16 -16.76 -8.57
N LEU A 33 12.01 -16.70 -9.24
CA LEU A 33 11.23 -17.89 -9.60
C LEU A 33 12.03 -18.83 -10.50
N ARG A 34 12.66 -18.30 -11.56
CA ARG A 34 13.53 -19.07 -12.47
C ARG A 34 14.75 -19.65 -11.74
N ALA A 35 15.39 -18.87 -10.88
CA ALA A 35 16.54 -19.30 -10.08
C ALA A 35 16.15 -20.41 -9.09
N THR A 36 14.97 -20.32 -8.49
CA THR A 36 14.43 -21.34 -7.57
C THR A 36 14.12 -22.63 -8.32
N HIS A 37 13.47 -22.54 -9.48
CA HIS A 37 13.19 -23.71 -10.33
C HIS A 37 14.48 -24.42 -10.76
N ALA A 38 15.48 -23.66 -11.22
CA ALA A 38 16.78 -24.21 -11.59
C ALA A 38 17.50 -24.89 -10.41
N ALA A 39 17.38 -24.34 -9.19
CA ALA A 39 17.94 -24.94 -7.99
C ALA A 39 17.21 -26.22 -7.55
N MET A 40 15.90 -26.32 -7.80
CA MET A 40 15.10 -27.52 -7.51
C MET A 40 15.34 -28.66 -8.50
N MET A 41 15.67 -28.35 -9.75
CA MET A 41 15.94 -29.35 -10.80
C MET A 41 17.37 -29.91 -10.75
N GLY A 42 18.23 -29.42 -9.86
CA GLY A 42 19.59 -29.96 -9.69
C GLY A 42 19.59 -31.28 -8.91
N ASP A 43 20.48 -32.21 -9.27
CA ASP A 43 20.59 -33.57 -8.71
C ASP A 43 20.95 -33.64 -7.22
N THR A 44 21.22 -32.51 -6.58
CA THR A 44 21.48 -32.41 -5.15
C THR A 44 20.23 -31.81 -4.50
N GLY A 45 19.50 -32.60 -3.70
CA GLY A 45 18.23 -32.21 -3.06
C GLY A 45 18.28 -30.89 -2.25
N VAL A 46 17.11 -30.45 -1.74
CA VAL A 46 16.83 -29.12 -1.14
C VAL A 46 18.05 -28.44 -0.51
N GLN A 47 18.77 -27.67 -1.33
CA GLN A 47 20.00 -26.97 -0.93
C GLN A 47 19.68 -25.70 -0.14
N ALA A 48 20.65 -25.23 0.65
CA ALA A 48 20.63 -23.91 1.30
C ALA A 48 20.29 -22.75 0.34
N ARG A 49 20.59 -22.92 -0.96
CA ARG A 49 20.25 -21.98 -2.03
C ARG A 49 18.74 -21.78 -2.23
N VAL A 50 17.92 -22.82 -2.08
CA VAL A 50 16.45 -22.69 -2.20
C VAL A 50 15.90 -21.85 -1.05
N TRP A 51 16.40 -22.08 0.17
CA TRP A 51 15.99 -21.33 1.36
C TRP A 51 16.39 -19.86 1.30
N SER A 52 17.60 -19.54 0.80
CA SER A 52 18.02 -18.14 0.66
C SER A 52 17.20 -17.39 -0.40
N LEU A 53 16.85 -18.05 -1.51
CA LEU A 53 15.95 -17.49 -2.53
C LEU A 53 14.53 -17.29 -2.00
N ALA A 54 14.01 -18.23 -1.22
CA ALA A 54 12.71 -18.09 -0.56
C ALA A 54 12.69 -16.92 0.43
N ALA A 55 13.73 -16.76 1.25
CA ALA A 55 13.86 -15.63 2.17
C ALA A 55 13.91 -14.30 1.41
N LEU A 56 14.62 -14.24 0.29
CA LEU A 56 14.69 -13.04 -0.56
C LEU A 56 13.33 -12.70 -1.18
N SER A 57 12.60 -13.70 -1.66
CA SER A 57 11.23 -13.54 -2.17
C SER A 57 10.30 -13.00 -1.09
N PHE A 58 10.39 -13.54 0.13
CA PHE A 58 9.60 -13.07 1.25
C PHE A 58 9.86 -11.60 1.56
N VAL A 59 11.14 -11.18 1.64
CA VAL A 59 11.51 -9.78 1.87
C VAL A 59 11.01 -8.87 0.73
N SER A 60 11.18 -9.29 -0.53
CA SER A 60 10.66 -8.59 -1.71
C SER A 60 9.15 -8.36 -1.62
N SER A 61 8.40 -9.42 -1.29
CA SER A 61 6.95 -9.38 -1.19
C SER A 61 6.43 -8.44 -0.10
N LEU A 62 7.22 -8.23 0.97
CA LEU A 62 6.87 -7.32 2.06
C LEU A 62 7.23 -5.88 1.73
N LEU A 63 8.38 -5.63 1.11
CA LEU A 63 8.86 -4.27 0.81
C LEU A 63 8.12 -3.64 -0.38
N THR A 64 7.83 -4.42 -1.42
CA THR A 64 7.20 -3.93 -2.66
C THR A 64 5.92 -3.11 -2.41
N PRO A 65 4.90 -3.64 -1.70
CA PRO A 65 3.67 -2.89 -1.45
C PRO A 65 3.87 -1.70 -0.51
N ILE A 66 4.84 -1.77 0.42
CA ILE A 66 5.15 -0.68 1.36
C ILE A 66 5.70 0.52 0.58
N VAL A 67 6.75 0.30 -0.22
CA VAL A 67 7.38 1.37 -1.01
C VAL A 67 6.39 1.97 -2.00
N ALA A 68 5.63 1.12 -2.70
CA ALA A 68 4.60 1.59 -3.64
C ALA A 68 3.53 2.44 -2.95
N THR A 69 3.05 2.01 -1.78
CA THR A 69 2.06 2.78 -1.00
C THR A 69 2.65 4.11 -0.56
N LEU A 70 3.88 4.13 -0.01
CA LEU A 70 4.54 5.37 0.39
C LEU A 70 4.73 6.35 -0.77
N MET A 71 5.12 5.88 -1.96
CA MET A 71 5.21 6.73 -3.15
C MET A 71 3.87 7.38 -3.47
N VAL A 72 2.77 6.62 -3.44
CA VAL A 72 1.44 7.15 -3.70
C VAL A 72 1.02 8.15 -2.62
N LEU A 73 1.22 7.83 -1.34
CA LEU A 73 0.91 8.70 -0.21
C LEU A 73 1.75 9.99 -0.24
N ALA A 74 3.03 9.91 -0.62
CA ALA A 74 3.89 11.08 -0.82
C ALA A 74 3.38 11.98 -1.95
N GLY A 75 2.99 11.38 -3.07
CA GLY A 75 2.38 12.12 -4.19
C GLY A 75 1.09 12.85 -3.79
N TRP A 76 0.34 12.29 -2.84
CA TRP A 76 -0.80 12.95 -2.20
C TRP A 76 -0.43 14.05 -1.23
N HIS A 77 0.53 13.80 -0.36
CA HIS A 77 0.97 14.75 0.64
C HIS A 77 1.42 16.09 0.03
N GLN A 78 2.09 16.05 -1.11
CA GLN A 78 2.60 17.24 -1.80
C GLN A 78 1.52 18.12 -2.45
N ARG A 79 0.23 17.88 -2.20
CA ARG A 79 -0.86 18.65 -2.81
C ARG A 79 -1.08 19.96 -2.06
N PRO A 80 -1.31 21.09 -2.76
CA PRO A 80 -1.65 22.36 -2.10
C PRO A 80 -2.94 22.26 -1.27
N GLU A 81 -3.89 21.44 -1.72
CA GLU A 81 -5.17 21.16 -1.06
C GLU A 81 -5.19 19.77 -0.39
N SER A 82 -4.04 19.18 -0.05
CA SER A 82 -4.08 17.94 0.75
C SER A 82 -4.90 18.23 2.01
N PRO A 83 -5.93 17.42 2.34
CA PRO A 83 -6.74 17.66 3.52
C PRO A 83 -5.78 17.80 4.68
N HIS A 84 -5.82 18.96 5.33
CA HIS A 84 -5.02 19.13 6.51
C HIS A 84 -5.70 18.33 7.63
N PHE A 85 -5.30 17.07 7.84
CA PHE A 85 -6.00 16.17 8.74
C PHE A 85 -5.74 16.61 10.19
N HIS A 86 -6.64 17.42 10.74
CA HIS A 86 -6.71 17.65 12.18
C HIS A 86 -7.31 16.43 12.86
N VAL A 87 -6.48 15.41 13.12
CA VAL A 87 -6.88 14.28 13.95
C VAL A 87 -6.52 14.62 15.39
N GLY A 88 -7.45 15.24 16.11
CA GLY A 88 -7.32 15.66 17.50
C GLY A 88 -8.47 16.59 17.90
N ASP A 89 -8.81 16.64 19.20
CA ASP A 89 -9.80 17.61 19.70
C ASP A 89 -9.36 19.04 19.33
N VAL A 90 -10.33 19.82 18.87
CA VAL A 90 -10.19 21.21 18.35
C VAL A 90 -9.55 22.18 19.37
N SER A 91 -9.26 21.73 20.59
CA SER A 91 -8.76 22.54 21.71
C SER A 91 -7.26 22.87 21.66
N ASP A 92 -6.42 22.10 20.97
CA ASP A 92 -4.97 22.32 20.93
C ASP A 92 -4.49 22.83 19.57
N GLY A 93 -4.68 24.13 19.31
CA GLY A 93 -3.91 24.91 18.34
C GLY A 93 -3.71 24.24 16.98
N ALA A 94 -4.82 23.98 16.27
CA ALA A 94 -4.91 23.32 14.98
C ALA A 94 -3.81 23.74 13.99
N ARG A 95 -2.72 22.95 13.91
CA ARG A 95 -1.71 23.11 12.86
C ARG A 95 -2.16 22.34 11.62
N PRO A 96 -2.11 22.94 10.42
CA PRO A 96 -2.38 22.21 9.19
C PRO A 96 -1.45 20.98 9.10
N PHE A 97 -2.04 19.79 8.93
CA PHE A 97 -1.32 18.51 9.04
C PHE A 97 -1.50 17.68 7.77
N PRO A 98 -0.54 16.88 7.28
CA PRO A 98 0.81 16.65 7.78
C PRO A 98 1.59 17.95 8.00
N PRO A 99 2.49 18.01 9.01
CA PRO A 99 3.36 19.17 9.17
C PRO A 99 4.05 19.42 7.82
N PRO A 100 4.36 20.67 7.48
CA PRO A 100 5.10 20.93 6.25
C PRO A 100 6.37 20.07 6.30
N ALA A 101 6.45 19.10 5.38
CA ALA A 101 7.63 18.25 5.30
C ALA A 101 8.86 19.15 5.21
N THR A 102 9.90 18.81 5.96
CA THR A 102 11.19 19.51 5.93
C THR A 102 11.72 19.58 4.49
N ASP A 103 11.32 18.60 3.67
CA ASP A 103 11.47 18.58 2.22
C ASP A 103 10.18 18.04 1.54
N ARG A 104 9.59 18.81 0.61
CA ARG A 104 8.35 18.45 -0.12
C ARG A 104 8.60 17.40 -1.23
N THR A 105 9.67 16.62 -1.13
CA THR A 105 10.01 15.60 -2.11
C THR A 105 9.41 14.25 -1.73
N THR A 106 9.28 13.36 -2.73
CA THR A 106 8.82 11.99 -2.50
C THR A 106 9.80 11.22 -1.61
N LEU A 107 11.09 11.49 -1.78
CA LEU A 107 12.15 10.88 -0.99
C LEU A 107 12.12 11.37 0.47
N GLY A 108 11.89 12.65 0.71
CA GLY A 108 11.72 13.21 2.06
C GLY A 108 10.59 12.51 2.80
N PHE A 109 9.42 12.39 2.18
CA PHE A 109 8.28 11.69 2.77
C PHE A 109 8.57 10.22 3.11
N ILE A 110 9.21 9.49 2.18
CA ILE A 110 9.62 8.09 2.40
C ILE A 110 10.63 7.99 3.53
N ARG A 111 11.58 8.92 3.62
CA ARG A 111 12.56 8.96 4.71
C ARG A 111 11.90 9.19 6.06
N ASP A 112 10.92 10.09 6.11
CA ASP A 112 10.27 10.50 7.35
C ASP A 112 9.33 9.41 7.89
N HIS A 113 8.58 8.72 7.02
CA HIS A 113 7.54 7.76 7.44
C HIS A 113 7.88 6.29 7.16
N GLY A 114 8.88 6.01 6.33
CA GLY A 114 9.18 4.66 5.88
C GLY A 114 9.59 3.72 7.00
N GLY A 115 10.42 4.19 7.94
CA GLY A 115 10.84 3.41 9.10
C GLY A 115 9.66 3.03 10.00
N ASP A 116 8.76 3.98 10.27
CA ASP A 116 7.56 3.75 11.08
C ASP A 116 6.63 2.77 10.39
N LEU A 117 6.39 2.95 9.09
CA LEU A 117 5.51 2.07 8.35
C LEU A 117 6.07 0.64 8.27
N ILE A 118 7.38 0.45 8.07
CA ILE A 118 7.98 -0.89 8.09
C ILE A 118 7.78 -1.55 9.45
N ARG A 119 8.00 -0.84 10.56
CA ARG A 119 7.80 -1.37 11.91
C ARG A 119 6.35 -1.78 12.15
N GLU A 120 5.40 -0.94 11.76
CA GLU A 120 3.97 -1.24 11.93
C GLU A 120 3.50 -2.35 10.99
N GLN A 121 4.03 -2.44 9.78
CA GLN A 121 3.73 -3.53 8.85
C GLN A 121 4.26 -4.86 9.35
N LEU A 122 5.45 -4.90 9.98
CA LEU A 122 5.97 -6.11 10.64
C LEU A 122 5.08 -6.51 11.82
N ARG A 123 4.64 -5.53 12.63
CA ARG A 123 3.70 -5.77 13.73
C ARG A 123 2.34 -6.28 13.26
N ALA A 124 1.83 -5.71 12.17
CA ALA A 124 0.61 -6.13 11.51
C ALA A 124 0.73 -7.55 10.94
N PHE A 125 1.83 -7.85 10.26
CA PHE A 125 2.13 -9.18 9.73
C PHE A 125 2.14 -10.23 10.86
N GLY A 126 2.85 -9.96 11.96
CA GLY A 126 2.84 -10.85 13.13
C GLY A 126 1.45 -11.05 13.71
N SER A 127 0.65 -9.99 13.79
CA SER A 127 -0.75 -10.07 14.24
C SER A 127 -1.61 -10.91 13.30
N ILE A 128 -1.51 -10.71 11.98
CA ILE A 128 -2.24 -11.49 10.98
C ILE A 128 -1.83 -12.96 11.05
N MET A 129 -0.53 -13.26 11.11
CA MET A 129 -0.01 -14.62 11.22
C MET A 129 -0.54 -15.33 12.47
N MET A 130 -0.51 -14.66 13.63
CA MET A 130 -1.04 -15.22 14.87
C MET A 130 -2.51 -15.63 14.73
N TRP A 131 -3.35 -14.74 14.17
CA TRP A 131 -4.75 -15.03 13.97
C TRP A 131 -4.99 -16.10 12.91
N SER A 132 -4.25 -16.09 11.80
CA SER A 132 -4.33 -17.09 10.73
C SER A 132 -3.93 -18.49 11.21
N LEU A 133 -2.91 -18.59 12.08
CA LEU A 133 -2.48 -19.86 12.68
C LEU A 133 -3.52 -20.41 13.66
N LEU A 134 -4.19 -19.53 14.41
CA LEU A 134 -5.29 -19.93 15.29
C LEU A 134 -6.49 -20.42 14.46
N LEU A 135 -6.92 -19.61 13.50
CA LEU A 135 -8.02 -19.90 12.57
C LEU A 135 -7.88 -19.04 11.29
N ILE A 136 -8.14 -19.65 10.13
CA ILE A 136 -8.01 -18.97 8.84
C ILE A 136 -8.93 -17.73 8.74
N VAL A 137 -10.20 -17.85 9.16
CA VAL A 137 -11.20 -16.77 9.02
C VAL A 137 -10.83 -15.52 9.85
N PRO A 138 -10.51 -15.61 11.15
CA PRO A 138 -10.00 -14.49 11.93
C PRO A 138 -8.74 -13.84 11.34
N GLY A 139 -7.84 -14.63 10.76
CA GLY A 139 -6.67 -14.12 10.04
C GLY A 139 -7.04 -13.23 8.85
N ILE A 140 -8.00 -13.68 8.03
CA ILE A 140 -8.52 -12.91 6.90
C ILE A 140 -9.23 -11.63 7.37
N VAL A 141 -10.04 -11.72 8.43
CA VAL A 141 -10.68 -10.51 9.01
C VAL A 141 -9.60 -9.54 9.48
N ARG A 142 -8.56 -10.03 10.16
CA ARG A 142 -7.44 -9.21 10.64
C ARG A 142 -6.67 -8.53 9.51
N LEU A 143 -6.50 -9.20 8.38
CA LEU A 143 -5.90 -8.61 7.18
C LEU A 143 -6.68 -7.37 6.72
N PHE A 144 -8.01 -7.45 6.69
CA PHE A 144 -8.85 -6.32 6.28
C PHE A 144 -8.93 -5.22 7.33
N GLU A 145 -8.96 -5.56 8.62
CA GLU A 145 -8.90 -4.59 9.72
C GLU A 145 -7.68 -3.68 9.65
N LEU A 146 -6.58 -4.16 9.06
CA LEU A 146 -5.31 -3.45 8.98
C LEU A 146 -5.07 -2.77 7.62
N ALA A 147 -6.04 -2.78 6.71
CA ALA A 147 -5.92 -2.17 5.39
C ALA A 147 -5.59 -0.67 5.42
N PHE A 148 -6.01 0.05 6.48
CA PHE A 148 -5.75 1.47 6.63
C PHE A 148 -4.48 1.81 7.41
N LEU A 149 -3.65 0.82 7.76
CA LEU A 149 -2.46 1.03 8.56
C LEU A 149 -1.50 2.09 7.96
N PRO A 150 -1.23 2.09 6.63
CA PRO A 150 -0.40 3.13 6.03
C PRO A 150 -0.93 4.56 6.22
N TRP A 151 -2.25 4.73 6.21
CA TRP A 151 -2.88 6.04 6.43
C TRP A 151 -2.84 6.45 7.90
N VAL A 152 -3.00 5.52 8.83
CA VAL A 152 -2.82 5.82 10.26
C VAL A 152 -1.39 6.28 10.51
N VAL A 153 -0.41 5.51 10.04
CA VAL A 153 1.01 5.81 10.24
C VAL A 153 1.39 7.14 9.59
N CYS A 154 0.99 7.36 8.35
CA CYS A 154 1.39 8.56 7.62
C CYS A 154 0.56 9.80 7.98
N PHE A 155 -0.68 9.62 8.46
CA PHE A 155 -1.62 10.74 8.58
C PHE A 155 -2.31 10.93 9.95
N ASP A 156 -2.15 10.05 10.93
CA ASP A 156 -2.71 10.27 12.29
C ASP A 156 -1.69 11.02 13.17
N ALA A 157 -2.03 12.27 13.54
CA ALA A 157 -1.17 13.12 14.36
C ALA A 157 -0.98 12.59 15.79
N GLU A 158 -1.98 11.93 16.36
CA GLU A 158 -1.86 11.35 17.71
C GLU A 158 -1.03 10.06 17.70
N TYR A 159 -1.03 9.32 16.59
CA TYR A 159 -0.06 8.24 16.38
C TYR A 159 1.36 8.79 16.31
N GLN A 160 1.60 9.84 15.52
CA GLN A 160 2.92 10.48 15.38
C GLN A 160 3.46 11.05 16.70
N LYS A 161 2.57 11.50 17.60
CA LYS A 161 2.93 11.91 18.98
C LYS A 161 3.16 10.73 19.93
N GLY A 162 3.03 9.49 19.48
CA GLY A 162 3.15 8.28 20.30
C GLY A 162 1.96 8.04 21.24
N ARG A 163 0.84 8.75 21.05
CA ARG A 163 -0.34 8.69 21.95
C ARG A 163 -1.40 7.70 21.50
N ARG A 164 -1.34 7.22 20.25
CA ARG A 164 -2.26 6.23 19.69
C ARG A 164 -1.53 5.02 19.13
N ASP A 165 -2.22 3.89 19.16
CA ASP A 165 -1.75 2.63 18.60
C ASP A 165 -2.27 2.44 17.16
N ALA A 166 -1.36 2.24 16.21
CA ALA A 166 -1.74 2.19 14.79
C ALA A 166 -2.67 1.01 14.43
N LEU A 167 -2.43 -0.17 15.00
CA LEU A 167 -3.24 -1.37 14.75
C LEU A 167 -4.67 -1.20 15.29
N LYS A 168 -4.83 -0.58 16.46
CA LYS A 168 -6.15 -0.29 17.04
C LYS A 168 -6.91 0.75 16.23
N GLU A 169 -6.25 1.84 15.84
CA GLU A 169 -6.91 2.89 15.05
C GLU A 169 -7.29 2.40 13.64
N SER A 170 -6.41 1.64 12.97
CA SER A 170 -6.74 1.03 11.67
C SER A 170 -8.00 0.16 11.75
N ARG A 171 -8.09 -0.67 12.81
CA ARG A 171 -9.27 -1.49 13.10
C ARG A 171 -10.52 -0.66 13.37
N ARG A 172 -10.40 0.43 14.14
CA ARG A 172 -11.51 1.34 14.42
C ARG A 172 -12.04 1.97 13.14
N VAL A 173 -11.15 2.41 12.26
CA VAL A 173 -11.50 3.01 10.97
C VAL A 173 -12.15 1.98 10.06
N PHE A 174 -11.60 0.75 9.99
CA PHE A 174 -12.17 -0.36 9.25
C PHE A 174 -13.66 -0.55 9.55
N TYR A 175 -14.04 -0.70 10.82
CA TYR A 175 -15.44 -0.97 11.19
C TYR A 175 -16.41 0.19 10.89
N ARG A 176 -15.94 1.42 10.67
CA ARG A 176 -16.80 2.51 10.19
C ARG A 176 -17.17 2.38 8.71
N VAL A 177 -16.36 1.69 7.92
CA VAL A 177 -16.47 1.69 6.45
C VAL A 177 -16.42 0.30 5.83
N TRP A 178 -16.45 -0.75 6.65
CA TRP A 178 -16.15 -2.13 6.28
C TRP A 178 -16.91 -2.68 5.07
N PRO A 179 -18.22 -2.40 4.82
CA PRO A 179 -18.90 -2.99 3.66
C PRO A 179 -18.35 -2.41 2.34
N ARG A 180 -18.05 -1.12 2.34
CA ARG A 180 -17.48 -0.43 1.18
C ARG A 180 -16.03 -0.84 0.94
N LEU A 181 -15.27 -1.02 2.02
CA LEU A 181 -13.91 -1.52 1.91
C LEU A 181 -13.89 -2.94 1.35
N LEU A 182 -14.72 -3.85 1.87
CA LEU A 182 -14.79 -5.22 1.36
C LEU A 182 -15.15 -5.25 -0.12
N GLY A 183 -16.16 -4.49 -0.55
CA GLY A 183 -16.51 -4.40 -1.97
C GLY A 183 -15.34 -3.91 -2.84
N LEU A 184 -14.58 -2.93 -2.35
CA LEU A 184 -13.40 -2.42 -3.04
C LEU A 184 -12.27 -3.46 -3.12
N LEU A 185 -11.98 -4.16 -2.02
CA LEU A 185 -10.93 -5.17 -1.98
C LEU A 185 -11.30 -6.39 -2.82
N ILE A 186 -12.55 -6.85 -2.82
CA ILE A 186 -13.01 -7.91 -3.72
C ILE A 186 -12.82 -7.50 -5.17
N LEU A 187 -13.20 -6.26 -5.53
CA LEU A 187 -13.04 -5.76 -6.89
C LEU A 187 -11.58 -5.73 -7.34
N PHE A 188 -10.67 -5.21 -6.51
CA PHE A 188 -9.27 -5.01 -6.88
C PHE A 188 -8.36 -6.21 -6.64
N TRP A 189 -8.66 -7.08 -5.68
CA TRP A 189 -7.82 -8.24 -5.34
C TRP A 189 -8.35 -9.56 -5.90
N VAL A 190 -9.62 -9.60 -6.33
CA VAL A 190 -10.21 -10.81 -6.91
C VAL A 190 -10.64 -10.57 -8.34
N ILE A 191 -11.57 -9.63 -8.58
CA ILE A 191 -12.18 -9.47 -9.91
C ILE A 191 -11.16 -9.01 -10.94
N PHE A 192 -10.45 -7.90 -10.70
CA PHE A 192 -9.46 -7.39 -11.65
C PHE A 192 -8.33 -8.41 -11.93
N PRO A 193 -7.69 -9.01 -10.93
CA PRO A 193 -6.69 -10.06 -11.17
C PRO A 193 -7.22 -11.21 -12.03
N LEU A 194 -8.41 -11.76 -11.71
CA LEU A 194 -9.00 -12.86 -12.51
C LEU A 194 -9.23 -12.46 -13.97
N THR A 195 -9.67 -11.23 -14.22
CA THR A 195 -9.81 -10.76 -15.61
C THR A 195 -8.47 -10.62 -16.32
N LEU A 196 -7.42 -10.20 -15.61
CA LEU A 196 -6.07 -10.05 -16.17
C LEU A 196 -5.31 -11.38 -16.29
N THR A 197 -5.64 -12.41 -15.50
CA THR A 197 -5.07 -13.76 -15.60
C THR A 197 -5.43 -14.42 -16.93
N SER A 198 -6.52 -14.01 -17.60
CA SER A 198 -6.80 -14.46 -18.97
C SER A 198 -5.70 -14.08 -19.99
N LEU A 199 -4.76 -13.20 -19.60
CA LEU A 199 -3.63 -12.73 -20.39
C LEU A 199 -2.27 -13.27 -19.88
N ASP A 200 -2.26 -14.32 -19.04
CA ASP A 200 -1.08 -14.75 -18.24
C ASP A 200 0.16 -15.09 -19.07
N GLU A 201 0.00 -15.78 -20.21
CA GLU A 201 1.13 -16.10 -21.12
C GLU A 201 1.90 -14.85 -21.57
N ARG A 202 1.26 -13.67 -21.53
CA ARG A 202 1.82 -12.39 -21.98
C ARG A 202 2.46 -11.57 -20.86
N ARG A 203 2.53 -12.09 -19.63
CA ARG A 203 3.12 -11.41 -18.45
C ARG A 203 4.61 -11.69 -18.24
N SER A 204 5.20 -12.61 -18.98
CA SER A 204 6.65 -12.89 -18.90
C SER A 204 7.46 -11.75 -19.51
N TYR A 205 8.32 -11.14 -18.71
CA TYR A 205 9.23 -10.08 -19.16
C TYR A 205 10.33 -10.61 -20.09
N PHE A 206 10.64 -11.90 -19.97
CA PHE A 206 11.69 -12.53 -20.74
C PHE A 206 11.19 -13.08 -22.08
N ASP A 207 9.90 -13.45 -22.16
CA ASP A 207 9.34 -14.05 -23.37
C ASP A 207 8.55 -13.02 -24.19
N SER A 208 7.86 -12.08 -23.53
CA SER A 208 7.02 -11.07 -24.18
C SER A 208 7.15 -9.69 -23.50
N PRO A 209 8.32 -9.02 -23.63
CA PRO A 209 8.63 -7.82 -22.86
C PRO A 209 7.65 -6.67 -23.12
N LEU A 210 7.23 -6.44 -24.37
CA LEU A 210 6.33 -5.32 -24.69
C LEU A 210 4.94 -5.49 -24.07
N THR A 211 4.40 -6.71 -24.03
CA THR A 211 3.10 -6.98 -23.40
C THR A 211 3.21 -6.90 -21.88
N ALA A 212 4.31 -7.39 -21.29
CA ALA A 212 4.56 -7.28 -19.86
C ALA A 212 4.66 -5.82 -19.39
N ILE A 213 5.36 -4.97 -20.16
CA ILE A 213 5.44 -3.52 -19.93
C ILE A 213 4.06 -2.87 -20.02
N GLY A 214 3.26 -3.21 -21.05
CA GLY A 214 1.91 -2.69 -21.21
C GLY A 214 0.98 -3.07 -20.06
N LEU A 215 0.99 -4.34 -19.64
CA LEU A 215 0.21 -4.84 -18.51
C LEU A 215 0.65 -4.19 -17.19
N THR A 216 1.94 -3.94 -17.02
CA THR A 216 2.45 -3.23 -15.84
C THR A 216 1.95 -1.79 -15.78
N GLY A 217 1.73 -1.16 -16.95
CA GLY A 217 1.08 0.14 -17.02
C GLY A 217 -0.34 0.10 -16.46
N VAL A 218 -1.10 -0.94 -16.83
CA VAL A 218 -2.44 -1.19 -16.29
C VAL A 218 -2.40 -1.44 -14.78
N ASP A 219 -1.46 -2.25 -14.30
CA ASP A 219 -1.31 -2.55 -12.87
C ASP A 219 -1.01 -1.27 -12.05
N VAL A 220 -0.14 -0.38 -12.55
CA VAL A 220 0.14 0.92 -11.90
C VAL A 220 -1.09 1.82 -11.86
N LEU A 221 -1.84 1.88 -12.97
CA LEU A 221 -3.07 2.70 -13.04
C LEU A 221 -4.12 2.19 -12.04
N LEU A 222 -4.32 0.87 -11.97
CA LEU A 222 -5.22 0.23 -11.01
C LEU A 222 -4.75 0.41 -9.57
N PHE A 223 -3.44 0.30 -9.32
CA PHE A 223 -2.87 0.50 -8.00
C PHE A 223 -3.10 1.93 -7.49
N ILE A 224 -2.78 2.95 -8.29
CA ILE A 224 -3.04 4.36 -7.93
C ILE A 224 -4.55 4.59 -7.71
N LEU A 225 -5.40 3.95 -8.51
CA LEU A 225 -6.86 4.08 -8.39
C LEU A 225 -7.36 3.46 -7.08
N LEU A 226 -6.90 2.26 -6.74
CA LEU A 226 -7.23 1.58 -5.48
C LEU A 226 -6.83 2.45 -4.29
N GLN A 227 -5.57 2.90 -4.26
CA GLN A 227 -5.03 3.73 -3.19
C GLN A 227 -5.87 5.02 -3.03
N TRP A 228 -6.36 5.57 -4.14
CA TRP A 228 -7.17 6.80 -4.12
C TRP A 228 -8.55 6.55 -3.52
N LEU A 229 -9.18 5.44 -3.91
CA LEU A 229 -10.47 5.01 -3.37
C LEU A 229 -10.35 4.70 -1.87
N LEU A 230 -9.24 4.09 -1.44
CA LEU A 230 -8.92 3.87 -0.03
C LEU A 230 -8.77 5.19 0.72
N LEU A 231 -8.05 6.17 0.17
CA LEU A 231 -7.96 7.51 0.76
C LEU A 231 -9.34 8.16 0.91
N LYS A 232 -10.22 8.06 -0.10
CA LYS A 232 -11.59 8.57 0.00
C LYS A 232 -12.40 7.89 1.08
N LEU A 233 -12.19 6.59 1.27
CA LEU A 233 -12.87 5.84 2.30
C LEU A 233 -12.34 6.20 3.69
N TRP A 234 -11.03 6.42 3.81
CA TRP A 234 -10.37 6.94 4.99
C TRP A 234 -10.89 8.33 5.38
N GLU A 235 -10.93 9.28 4.43
CA GLU A 235 -11.50 10.62 4.62
C GLU A 235 -12.94 10.52 5.14
N ARG A 236 -13.76 9.65 4.53
CA ARG A 236 -15.16 9.46 4.94
C ARG A 236 -15.31 8.88 6.34
N ALA A 237 -14.40 8.01 6.77
CA ALA A 237 -14.41 7.44 8.11
C ALA A 237 -14.09 8.48 9.20
N HIS A 238 -13.40 9.55 8.84
CA HIS A 238 -13.05 10.68 9.70
C HIS A 238 -14.00 11.89 9.51
N GLY A 239 -14.71 11.93 8.37
CA GLY A 239 -15.56 13.04 7.91
C GLY A 239 -16.92 13.21 8.57
N THR A 240 -17.20 12.58 9.72
CA THR A 240 -18.27 13.06 10.64
C THR A 240 -17.77 14.10 11.64
N GLN A 241 -16.48 14.47 11.59
CA GLN A 241 -15.90 15.61 12.33
C GLN A 241 -15.34 16.70 11.39
N LEU A 242 -15.59 16.59 10.08
CA LEU A 242 -15.20 17.58 9.07
C LEU A 242 -16.47 18.28 8.53
N GLN A 243 -17.29 18.82 9.43
CA GLN A 243 -18.19 19.89 9.03
C GLN A 243 -17.28 21.10 8.81
N VAL A 244 -16.97 21.37 7.55
CA VAL A 244 -16.46 22.66 7.11
C VAL A 244 -17.49 23.66 7.61
N ASP A 245 -17.13 24.42 8.64
CA ASP A 245 -17.81 25.65 8.99
C ASP A 245 -17.79 26.51 7.72
N GLY A 246 -18.92 26.51 7.03
CA GLY A 246 -19.17 27.33 5.87
C GLY A 246 -19.28 28.78 6.32
N HIS A 247 -18.21 29.52 6.08
CA HIS A 247 -18.32 30.85 5.49
C HIS A 247 -18.01 30.73 4.00
#